data_AF-A0A7X3QBS8-F1
#
_entry.id   AF-A0A7X3QBS8-F1
#
_cell.length_a   1.000
_cell.length_b   1.000
_cell.length_c   1.000
_cell.angle_alpha   90.00
_cell.angle_beta   90.00
_cell.angle_gamma   90.00
#
_symmetry.space_group_name_H-M   'P 1'
#
loop_
_entity.id
_entity.type
_entity.pdbx_description
1 polymer ?
#
loop_
_entity_poly.entity_id
_entity_poly.type
_entity_poly.pdbx_seq_one_letter_code
_entity_poly.pdbx_strand_id
1 'polypeptide(L)'
;MGRGGHARRRGRGAAGDRDLPRHAVGDGADVTDEEIVFLPDRLNRSPAVFLGLSDGELRMAGLVNLAAWIPAWGGGGALFGQAVLGSGAGALAAGGGIWATARVLRRLKRGRPEGYHADAVAAWLEDRNLKPKTMLRESAVWDIRARRPRRRRR
;
A
#
# COMPACT_ATOMS: atom_id res chain seq x y z
N MET A 1 18.50 56.68 48.03
CA MET A 1 17.32 57.29 48.70
C MET A 1 16.44 57.94 47.63
N GLY A 2 15.11 57.71 47.68
CA GLY A 2 14.04 58.34 46.86
C GLY A 2 13.96 57.87 45.40
N ARG A 3 13.01 57.08 44.88
CA ARG A 3 11.56 56.83 45.08
C ARG A 3 10.63 57.99 44.65
N GLY A 4 9.83 57.71 43.61
CA GLY A 4 8.58 58.41 43.23
C GLY A 4 8.51 58.62 41.70
N GLY A 5 7.60 58.06 40.90
CA GLY A 5 6.36 57.35 41.17
C GLY A 5 5.16 58.11 40.58
N HIS A 6 4.74 57.75 39.36
CA HIS A 6 3.43 58.07 38.76
C HIS A 6 3.16 56.99 37.70
N ALA A 7 1.95 56.47 37.49
CA ALA A 7 0.74 56.38 38.26
C ALA A 7 -0.09 55.23 37.64
N ARG A 8 -0.92 54.63 38.48
CA ARG A 8 -1.87 53.53 38.23
C ARG A 8 -2.67 53.59 36.92
N ARG A 9 -3.00 52.42 36.36
CA ARG A 9 -4.41 51.99 36.26
C ARG A 9 -4.57 50.47 36.15
N ARG A 10 -5.43 49.96 37.04
CA ARG A 10 -5.98 48.60 37.08
C ARG A 10 -6.89 48.37 35.87
N GLY A 11 -6.85 47.16 35.32
CA GLY A 11 -7.91 46.57 34.51
C GLY A 11 -7.94 45.07 34.77
N ARG A 12 -8.91 44.64 35.59
CA ARG A 12 -9.24 43.24 35.90
C ARG A 12 -10.45 42.88 35.04
N GLY A 13 -10.36 41.83 34.26
CA GLY A 13 -11.45 41.13 33.55
C GLY A 13 -10.80 39.90 32.90
N ALA A 14 -10.90 38.69 33.45
CA ALA A 14 -12.08 37.84 33.62
C ALA A 14 -12.76 37.51 32.29
N ALA A 15 -12.61 36.25 31.89
CA ALA A 15 -13.47 35.43 31.02
C ALA A 15 -13.53 35.75 29.51
N GLY A 16 -13.35 34.67 28.74
CA GLY A 16 -13.51 34.58 27.29
C GLY A 16 -12.27 33.90 26.70
N ASP A 17 -12.13 32.57 26.66
CA ASP A 17 -12.96 31.63 25.91
C ASP A 17 -13.60 32.27 24.66
N ARG A 18 -13.24 31.77 23.46
CA ARG A 18 -13.46 32.32 22.10
C ARG A 18 -12.33 33.25 21.62
N ASP A 19 -11.69 33.10 20.47
CA ASP A 19 -12.00 32.36 19.26
C ASP A 19 -10.67 31.95 18.59
N LEU A 20 -10.47 30.64 18.37
CA LEU A 20 -9.57 30.19 17.31
C LEU A 20 -10.16 30.70 15.97
N PRO A 21 -9.35 31.18 15.02
CA PRO A 21 -9.85 31.69 13.76
C PRO A 21 -10.65 30.61 13.05
N ARG A 22 -11.98 30.80 13.01
CA ARG A 22 -12.89 30.05 12.15
C ARG A 22 -12.39 30.24 10.72
N HIS A 23 -11.98 29.14 10.10
CA HIS A 23 -11.71 29.10 8.68
C HIS A 23 -12.94 29.63 7.96
N ALA A 24 -12.78 30.78 7.30
CA ALA A 24 -13.77 31.33 6.40
C ALA A 24 -13.91 30.37 5.22
N VAL A 25 -14.87 29.46 5.33
CA VAL A 25 -15.42 28.67 4.23
C VAL A 25 -16.11 29.67 3.32
N GLY A 26 -15.56 29.84 2.12
CA GLY A 26 -16.14 30.68 1.08
C GLY A 26 -17.43 30.04 0.58
N ASP A 27 -18.48 30.85 0.55
CA ASP A 27 -19.80 30.55 0.02
C ASP A 27 -19.76 30.56 -1.52
N GLY A 28 -20.34 29.54 -2.16
CA GLY A 28 -20.66 29.57 -3.59
C GLY A 28 -19.82 28.71 -4.55
N ALA A 29 -19.57 27.44 -4.21
CA ALA A 29 -19.52 26.37 -5.21
C ALA A 29 -20.02 25.08 -4.56
N ASP A 30 -21.10 24.54 -5.12
CA ASP A 30 -21.81 23.31 -4.76
C ASP A 30 -20.88 22.13 -4.45
N VAL A 31 -20.54 21.97 -3.17
CA VAL A 31 -19.96 20.76 -2.59
C VAL A 31 -20.89 20.43 -1.44
N THR A 32 -21.76 19.45 -1.64
CA THR A 32 -22.61 18.91 -0.58
C THR A 32 -21.72 18.31 0.51
N ASP A 33 -21.54 19.08 1.59
CA ASP A 33 -20.81 18.77 2.83
C ASP A 33 -21.55 17.75 3.72
N GLU A 34 -22.03 16.63 3.17
CA GLU A 34 -22.39 15.46 3.98
C GLU A 34 -21.44 14.30 3.65
N GLU A 35 -20.59 14.00 4.64
CA GLU A 35 -19.74 12.82 4.73
C GLU A 35 -18.44 12.85 3.91
N ILE A 36 -17.39 13.45 4.49
CA ILE A 36 -16.06 12.83 4.37
C ILE A 36 -16.15 11.50 5.13
N VAL A 37 -16.74 10.50 4.49
CA VAL A 37 -16.71 9.10 4.94
C VAL A 37 -15.23 8.77 5.02
N PHE A 38 -14.72 8.56 6.23
CA PHE A 38 -13.43 7.94 6.42
C PHE A 38 -13.51 6.56 5.78
N LEU A 39 -13.19 6.45 4.49
CA LEU A 39 -13.29 5.19 3.77
C LEU A 39 -12.25 4.27 4.40
N PRO A 40 -12.67 3.24 5.15
CA PRO A 40 -11.72 2.42 5.86
C PRO A 40 -10.81 1.80 4.80
N ASP A 41 -9.51 1.73 5.05
CA ASP A 41 -8.53 1.09 4.15
C ASP A 41 -8.92 -0.37 3.81
N ARG A 42 -9.82 -0.94 4.62
CA ARG A 42 -10.47 -2.24 4.42
C ARG A 42 -11.46 -2.29 3.26
N LEU A 43 -12.00 -1.15 2.82
CA LEU A 43 -12.91 -1.07 1.67
C LEU A 43 -12.15 -1.01 0.34
N ASN A 44 -10.96 -0.39 0.32
CA ASN A 44 -10.08 -0.39 -0.86
C ASN A 44 -9.27 -1.70 -1.00
N ARG A 45 -9.41 -2.61 -0.03
CA ARG A 45 -8.77 -3.92 -0.04
C ARG A 45 -9.30 -4.76 -1.19
N SER A 46 -8.39 -5.33 -1.97
CA SER A 46 -8.76 -6.33 -2.98
C SER A 46 -9.45 -7.52 -2.30
N PRO A 47 -10.70 -7.86 -2.67
CA PRO A 47 -11.40 -8.97 -2.06
C PRO A 47 -10.68 -10.29 -2.33
N ALA A 48 -10.83 -11.24 -1.40
CA ALA A 48 -10.32 -12.59 -1.60
C ALA A 48 -11.21 -13.34 -2.61
N VAL A 49 -10.65 -13.71 -3.76
CA VAL A 49 -11.39 -14.32 -4.88
C VAL A 49 -11.34 -15.84 -4.81
N PHE A 50 -10.18 -16.42 -4.49
CA PHE A 50 -10.00 -17.87 -4.47
C PHE A 50 -9.17 -18.30 -3.28
N LEU A 51 -9.71 -19.18 -2.45
CA LEU A 51 -9.03 -19.72 -1.28
C LEU A 51 -8.23 -18.65 -0.48
N GLY A 52 -8.79 -17.47 -0.20
CA GLY A 52 -8.07 -16.43 0.55
C GLY A 52 -6.92 -15.74 -0.19
N LEU A 53 -6.77 -15.99 -1.50
CA LEU A 53 -5.93 -15.21 -2.40
C LEU A 53 -6.72 -13.99 -2.90
N SER A 54 -6.06 -12.83 -2.89
CA SER A 54 -6.50 -11.66 -3.64
C SER A 54 -6.40 -11.92 -5.14
N ASP A 55 -7.08 -11.11 -5.94
CA ASP A 55 -7.03 -11.19 -7.40
C ASP A 55 -5.59 -11.13 -7.95
N GLY A 56 -4.77 -10.20 -7.45
CA GLY A 56 -3.37 -10.08 -7.86
C GLY A 56 -2.52 -11.33 -7.55
N GLU A 57 -2.71 -11.93 -6.39
CA GLU A 57 -1.97 -13.14 -6.00
C GLU A 57 -2.45 -14.37 -6.76
N LEU A 58 -3.75 -14.46 -7.03
CA LEU A 58 -4.31 -15.53 -7.84
C LEU A 58 -3.77 -15.45 -9.27
N ARG A 59 -3.75 -14.26 -9.87
CA ARG A 59 -3.17 -14.03 -11.20
C ARG A 59 -1.70 -14.42 -11.23
N MET A 60 -0.90 -13.97 -10.26
CA MET A 60 0.52 -14.30 -10.19
C MET A 60 0.75 -15.81 -9.98
N ALA A 61 0.03 -16.44 -9.05
CA ALA A 61 0.13 -17.88 -8.82
C ALA A 61 -0.30 -18.67 -10.06
N GLY A 62 -1.35 -18.23 -10.75
CA GLY A 62 -1.82 -18.81 -12.00
C GLY A 62 -0.76 -18.72 -13.10
N LEU A 63 -0.21 -17.53 -13.35
CA LEU A 63 0.83 -17.33 -14.36
C LEU A 63 2.07 -18.19 -14.09
N VAL A 64 2.57 -18.20 -12.85
CA VAL A 64 3.75 -19.00 -12.48
C VAL A 64 3.49 -20.49 -12.66
N ASN A 65 2.35 -21.00 -12.17
CA ASN A 65 2.05 -22.43 -12.28
C ASN A 65 1.78 -22.86 -13.72
N LEU A 66 1.04 -22.08 -14.51
CA LEU A 66 0.81 -22.40 -15.93
C LEU A 66 2.12 -22.37 -16.71
N ALA A 67 2.94 -21.33 -16.53
CA ALA A 67 4.22 -21.20 -17.22
C ALA A 67 5.25 -22.27 -16.82
N ALA A 68 5.17 -22.81 -15.60
CA ALA A 68 6.05 -23.89 -15.17
C ALA A 68 5.55 -25.27 -15.60
N TRP A 69 4.28 -25.60 -15.31
CA TRP A 69 3.76 -26.96 -15.44
C TRP A 69 3.37 -27.33 -16.87
N ILE A 70 2.80 -26.41 -17.66
CA ILE A 70 2.40 -26.73 -19.04
C ILE A 70 3.62 -27.05 -19.91
N PRO A 71 4.71 -26.24 -19.92
CA PRO A 71 5.90 -26.59 -20.70
C PRO A 71 6.61 -27.82 -20.17
N ALA A 72 6.67 -28.02 -18.84
CA ALA A 72 7.32 -29.18 -18.25
C ALA A 72 6.63 -30.49 -18.68
N TRP A 73 5.31 -30.58 -18.53
CA TRP A 73 4.55 -31.78 -18.90
C TRP A 73 4.30 -31.90 -20.40
N GLY A 74 4.05 -30.79 -21.09
CA GLY A 74 3.90 -30.76 -22.55
C GLY A 74 5.19 -31.14 -23.27
N GLY A 75 6.33 -30.60 -22.83
CA GLY A 75 7.65 -30.97 -23.31
C GLY A 75 7.98 -32.43 -22.99
N GLY A 76 7.72 -32.87 -21.75
CA GLY A 76 7.84 -34.28 -21.37
C GLY A 76 7.00 -35.20 -22.25
N GLY A 77 5.72 -34.88 -22.46
CA GLY A 77 4.83 -35.62 -23.35
C GLY A 77 5.29 -35.61 -24.80
N ALA A 78 5.85 -34.50 -25.29
CA ALA A 78 6.38 -34.40 -26.65
C ALA A 78 7.54 -35.39 -26.89
N LEU A 79 8.38 -35.66 -25.88
CA LEU A 79 9.45 -36.67 -25.98
C LEU A 79 8.91 -38.09 -26.24
N PHE A 80 7.65 -38.35 -25.86
CA PHE A 80 6.96 -39.63 -26.09
C PHE A 80 5.94 -39.55 -27.24
N GLY A 81 5.94 -38.47 -28.04
CA GLY A 81 4.96 -38.27 -29.12
C GLY A 81 3.55 -37.96 -28.63
N GLN A 82 3.38 -37.58 -27.37
CA GLN A 82 2.09 -37.32 -26.70
C GLN A 82 1.99 -35.87 -26.21
N ALA A 83 2.44 -34.91 -27.01
CA ALA A 83 2.53 -33.49 -26.62
C ALA A 83 1.20 -32.89 -26.15
N VAL A 84 0.09 -33.22 -26.82
CA VAL A 84 -1.25 -32.71 -26.49
C VAL A 84 -1.72 -33.24 -25.13
N LEU A 85 -1.60 -34.55 -24.91
CA LEU A 85 -1.95 -35.19 -23.63
C LEU A 85 -1.06 -34.67 -22.50
N GLY A 86 0.26 -34.53 -22.74
CA GLY A 86 1.20 -33.93 -21.80
C GLY A 86 0.81 -32.50 -21.41
N SER A 87 0.41 -31.67 -22.38
CA SER A 87 -0.03 -30.30 -22.10
C SER A 87 -1.32 -30.26 -21.28
N GLY A 88 -2.27 -31.18 -21.55
CA GLY A 88 -3.49 -31.34 -20.77
C GLY A 88 -3.20 -31.76 -19.31
N ALA A 89 -2.30 -32.73 -19.12
CA ALA A 89 -1.83 -33.12 -17.79
C ALA A 89 -1.12 -31.95 -17.08
N GLY A 90 -0.34 -31.16 -17.81
CA GLY A 90 0.30 -29.94 -17.31
C GLY A 90 -0.69 -28.89 -16.83
N ALA A 91 -1.82 -28.71 -17.52
CA ALA A 91 -2.88 -27.80 -17.08
C ALA A 91 -3.54 -28.27 -15.77
N LEU A 92 -3.78 -29.57 -15.61
CA LEU A 92 -4.27 -30.15 -14.35
C LEU A 92 -3.25 -29.99 -13.22
N ALA A 93 -1.98 -30.26 -13.50
CA ALA A 93 -0.88 -30.04 -12.56
C ALA A 93 -0.77 -28.56 -12.14
N ALA A 94 -0.96 -27.62 -13.07
CA ALA A 94 -1.00 -26.20 -12.78
C ALA A 94 -2.15 -25.84 -11.83
N GLY A 95 -3.36 -26.38 -12.06
CA GLY A 95 -4.50 -26.20 -11.16
C GLY A 95 -4.21 -26.71 -9.74
N GLY A 96 -3.63 -27.91 -9.62
CA GLY A 96 -3.17 -28.46 -8.34
C GLY A 96 -2.08 -27.61 -7.69
N GLY A 97 -1.16 -27.08 -8.48
CA GLY A 97 -0.10 -26.18 -8.04
C GLY A 97 -0.64 -24.85 -7.50
N ILE A 98 -1.67 -24.27 -8.14
CA ILE A 98 -2.37 -23.07 -7.63
C ILE A 98 -3.03 -23.38 -6.29
N TRP A 99 -3.70 -24.53 -6.16
CA TRP A 99 -4.32 -24.94 -4.90
C TRP A 99 -3.29 -25.11 -3.77
N ALA A 100 -2.16 -25.76 -4.06
CA ALA A 100 -1.05 -25.91 -3.11
C ALA A 100 -0.45 -24.55 -2.73
N THR A 101 -0.22 -23.68 -3.71
CA THR A 101 0.28 -22.31 -3.52
C THR A 101 -0.67 -21.52 -2.62
N ALA A 102 -1.98 -21.60 -2.85
CA ALA A 102 -2.99 -20.94 -2.02
C ALA A 102 -2.92 -21.41 -0.56
N ARG A 103 -2.73 -22.72 -0.32
CA ARG A 103 -2.60 -23.27 1.04
C ARG A 103 -1.33 -22.80 1.75
N VAL A 104 -0.21 -22.74 1.02
CA VAL A 104 1.06 -22.21 1.56
C VAL A 104 0.93 -20.72 1.86
N LEU A 105 0.38 -19.94 0.92
CA LEU A 105 0.27 -18.50 1.09
C LEU A 105 -0.70 -18.14 2.22
N ARG A 106 -1.80 -18.88 2.40
CA ARG A 106 -2.68 -18.76 3.58
C ARG A 106 -1.94 -18.90 4.90
N ARG A 107 -1.02 -19.86 4.99
CA ARG A 107 -0.21 -20.06 6.20
C ARG A 107 0.79 -18.92 6.37
N LEU A 108 1.44 -18.50 5.29
CA LEU A 108 2.43 -17.42 5.32
C LEU A 108 1.84 -16.06 5.68
N LYS A 109 0.59 -15.80 5.25
CA LYS A 109 -0.20 -14.61 5.58
C LYS A 109 -0.65 -14.51 7.02
N ARG A 110 -0.55 -15.59 7.80
CA ARG A 110 -1.10 -15.61 9.15
C ARG A 110 -0.30 -14.67 10.07
N GLY A 111 -0.95 -13.63 10.56
CA GLY A 111 -0.35 -12.66 11.50
C GLY A 111 0.56 -11.61 10.86
N ARG A 112 0.54 -11.47 9.52
CA ARG A 112 1.30 -10.44 8.80
C ARG A 112 0.37 -9.34 8.28
N PRO A 113 0.84 -8.08 8.21
CA PRO A 113 0.10 -7.01 7.56
C PRO A 113 -0.08 -7.33 6.08
N GLU A 114 -1.15 -6.79 5.49
CA GLU A 114 -1.46 -6.99 4.08
C GLU A 114 -0.40 -6.33 3.19
N GLY A 115 -0.18 -6.86 1.98
CA GLY A 115 0.86 -6.36 1.07
C GLY A 115 2.28 -6.83 1.39
N TYR A 116 2.55 -7.22 2.64
CA TYR A 116 3.89 -7.63 3.11
C TYR A 116 4.58 -8.67 2.22
N HIS A 117 3.84 -9.66 1.69
CA HIS A 117 4.41 -10.69 0.83
C HIS A 117 4.80 -10.16 -0.54
N ALA A 118 3.98 -9.29 -1.13
CA ALA A 118 4.29 -8.66 -2.41
C ALA A 118 5.50 -7.73 -2.25
N ASP A 119 5.56 -6.96 -1.18
CA ASP A 119 6.69 -6.08 -0.86
C ASP A 119 7.97 -6.88 -0.57
N ALA A 120 7.88 -7.99 0.17
CA ALA A 120 9.02 -8.87 0.43
C ALA A 120 9.55 -9.53 -0.86
N VAL A 121 8.66 -9.96 -1.76
CA VAL A 121 9.07 -10.53 -3.07
C VAL A 121 9.67 -9.44 -3.96
N ALA A 122 9.06 -8.25 -4.01
CA ALA A 122 9.59 -7.12 -4.76
C ALA A 122 10.98 -6.72 -4.23
N ALA A 123 11.14 -6.67 -2.92
CA ALA A 123 12.41 -6.42 -2.26
C ALA A 123 13.47 -7.48 -2.63
N TRP A 124 13.10 -8.75 -2.56
CA TRP A 124 13.96 -9.87 -2.94
C TRP A 124 14.38 -9.85 -4.42
N LEU A 125 13.51 -9.35 -5.31
CA LEU A 125 13.79 -9.16 -6.73
C LEU A 125 14.73 -7.97 -6.99
N GLU A 126 14.55 -6.86 -6.26
CA GLU A 126 15.48 -5.72 -6.28
C GLU A 126 16.87 -6.13 -5.79
N ASP A 127 16.93 -6.95 -4.72
CA ASP A 127 18.19 -7.45 -4.16
C ASP A 127 18.94 -8.36 -5.15
N ARG A 128 18.20 -9.03 -6.06
CA ARG A 128 18.74 -9.85 -7.16
C ARG A 128 19.00 -9.07 -8.44
N ASN A 129 18.78 -7.76 -8.44
CA ASN A 129 18.91 -6.89 -9.61
C ASN A 129 18.00 -7.31 -10.78
N LEU A 130 16.91 -8.05 -10.51
CA LEU A 130 15.90 -8.46 -11.49
C LEU A 130 14.81 -7.40 -11.68
N LYS A 131 14.75 -6.43 -10.77
CA LYS A 131 13.86 -5.28 -10.81
C LYS A 131 14.66 -4.01 -10.46
N PRO A 132 14.38 -2.85 -11.10
CA PRO A 132 14.99 -1.59 -10.70
C PRO A 132 14.68 -1.28 -9.22
N LYS A 133 15.69 -0.79 -8.50
CA LYS A 133 15.60 -0.39 -7.10
C LYS A 133 14.70 0.84 -6.97
N THR A 134 13.44 0.64 -6.65
CA THR A 134 12.44 1.70 -6.49
C THR A 134 12.02 1.87 -5.03
N MET A 135 12.18 0.81 -4.22
CA MET A 135 11.77 0.81 -2.84
C MET A 135 12.73 1.65 -1.97
N LEU A 136 12.17 2.56 -1.18
CA LEU A 136 12.91 3.31 -0.17
C LEU A 136 13.33 2.37 0.96
N ARG A 137 14.60 1.95 0.96
CA ARG A 137 15.21 1.12 2.02
C ARG A 137 15.88 1.94 3.11
N GLU A 138 15.95 3.26 2.91
CA GLU A 138 16.64 4.18 3.79
C GLU A 138 15.67 4.76 4.82
N SER A 139 16.08 4.77 6.08
CA SER A 139 15.38 5.50 7.14
C SER A 139 15.91 6.93 7.20
N ALA A 140 15.02 7.90 7.18
CA ALA A 140 15.35 9.31 7.35
C ALA A 140 14.58 9.89 8.55
N VAL A 141 15.22 10.82 9.28
CA VAL A 141 14.53 11.58 10.32
C VAL A 141 13.58 12.57 9.65
N TRP A 142 12.29 12.48 9.97
CA TRP A 142 11.30 13.41 9.44
C TRP A 142 11.52 14.80 10.04
N ASP A 143 11.74 15.81 9.18
CA ASP A 143 11.83 17.22 9.59
C ASP A 143 10.71 18.01 8.87
N ILE A 144 9.87 18.71 9.65
CA ILE A 144 8.71 19.46 9.17
C ILE A 144 9.12 20.88 8.72
N ARG A 145 10.41 21.23 8.78
CA ARG A 145 10.87 22.56 8.38
C ARG A 145 10.55 22.85 6.90
N ALA A 146 9.54 23.69 6.70
CA ALA A 146 9.18 24.24 5.39
C ALA A 146 10.39 25.00 4.83
N ARG A 147 11.02 24.45 3.78
CA ARG A 147 12.08 25.16 3.04
C ARG A 147 11.45 26.39 2.40
N ARG A 148 11.86 27.60 2.83
CA ARG A 148 11.42 28.84 2.18
C ARG A 148 11.72 28.75 0.68
N PRO A 149 10.76 29.05 -0.22
CA PRO A 149 11.01 29.04 -1.65
C PRO A 149 12.17 29.99 -1.97
N ARG A 150 13.20 29.45 -2.62
CA ARG A 150 14.41 30.20 -2.96
C ARG A 150 14.02 31.22 -4.02
N ARG A 151 13.92 32.50 -3.64
CA ARG A 151 13.59 33.62 -4.54
C ARG A 151 14.63 33.65 -5.66
N ARG A 152 14.24 33.26 -6.87
CA ARG A 152 15.07 33.36 -8.08
C ARG A 152 15.33 34.85 -8.32
N ARG A 153 16.55 35.32 -8.08
CA ARG A 153 16.96 36.67 -8.53
C ARG A 153 17.07 36.62 -10.05
N ARG A 154 16.36 37.54 -10.71
CA ARG A 154 16.56 37.88 -12.12
C ARG A 154 17.90 38.55 -12.30
#